data_AF-A0A0F9D8G6-F1
#
_entry.id   AF-A0A0F9D8G6-F1
#
_cell.length_a   1.000
_cell.length_b   1.000
_cell.length_c   1.000
_cell.angle_alpha   90.00
_cell.angle_beta   90.00
_cell.angle_gamma   90.00
#
_symmetry.space_group_name_H-M   'P 1'
#
loop_
_entity.id
_entity.type
_entity.pdbx_description
1 polymer ?
#
loop_
_entity_poly.entity_id
_entity_poly.type
_entity_poly.pdbx_seq_one_letter_code
_entity_poly.pdbx_strand_id
1 'polypeptide(L)'
;NWINAIHPDDRQHVVEALQVCNDNSSDLSIECRMMRPDGKIIWVLAQANCVNGGGRGHVGTVTDITSKKELLPQLMEIRAAKKCRSA
;
A
#
# COMPACT_ATOMS: atom_id res chain seq x y z
N ASN A 1 9.41 -6.53 -13.49
CA ASN A 1 8.68 -7.06 -12.32
C ASN A 1 8.20 -5.88 -11.48
N TRP A 2 6.89 -5.68 -11.34
CA TRP A 2 6.30 -4.48 -10.72
C TRP A 2 6.61 -4.37 -9.22
N ILE A 3 6.81 -5.49 -8.52
CA ILE A 3 7.15 -5.50 -7.09
C ILE A 3 8.47 -4.80 -6.77
N ASN A 4 9.37 -4.67 -7.77
CA ASN A 4 10.63 -3.95 -7.61
C ASN A 4 10.41 -2.43 -7.46
N ALA A 5 9.29 -1.91 -7.95
CA ALA A 5 8.90 -0.51 -7.73
C ALA A 5 8.39 -0.29 -6.30
N ILE A 6 7.99 -1.33 -5.56
CA ILE A 6 7.57 -1.21 -4.16
C ILE A 6 8.81 -1.17 -3.26
N HIS A 7 8.77 -0.29 -2.25
CA HIS A 7 9.81 -0.17 -1.24
C HIS A 7 10.06 -1.53 -0.57
N PRO A 8 11.33 -1.95 -0.37
CA PRO A 8 11.66 -3.29 0.14
C PRO A 8 10.85 -3.74 1.37
N ASP A 9 10.71 -2.86 2.35
CA ASP A 9 9.95 -3.12 3.59
C ASP A 9 8.46 -3.42 3.36
N ASP A 10 7.87 -2.89 2.30
CA ASP A 10 6.42 -3.00 2.04
C ASP A 10 6.10 -4.19 1.11
N ARG A 11 7.12 -4.78 0.46
CA ARG A 11 6.94 -5.82 -0.57
C ARG A 11 6.18 -7.03 -0.04
N GLN A 12 6.60 -7.56 1.11
CA GLN A 12 6.01 -8.77 1.68
C GLN A 12 4.52 -8.55 1.96
N HIS A 13 4.18 -7.41 2.55
CA HIS A 13 2.81 -7.05 2.87
C HIS A 13 1.94 -6.87 1.62
N VAL A 14 2.47 -6.23 0.57
CA VAL A 14 1.76 -6.07 -0.71
C VAL A 14 1.53 -7.40 -1.41
N VAL A 15 2.49 -8.33 -1.37
CA VAL A 15 2.35 -9.68 -1.95
C VAL A 15 1.25 -10.46 -1.22
N GLU A 16 1.26 -10.46 0.11
CA GLU A 16 0.23 -11.14 0.91
C GLU A 16 -1.17 -10.59 0.62
N ALA A 17 -1.31 -9.27 0.53
CA ALA A 17 -2.58 -8.64 0.21
C ALA A 17 -3.09 -9.02 -1.20
N LEU A 18 -2.19 -9.12 -2.18
CA LEU A 18 -2.54 -9.60 -3.52
C LEU A 18 -2.94 -11.08 -3.53
N GLN A 19 -2.28 -11.92 -2.74
CA GLN A 19 -2.65 -13.34 -2.62
C GLN A 19 -4.08 -13.48 -2.06
N VAL A 20 -4.40 -12.75 -0.99
CA VAL A 20 -5.75 -12.73 -0.41
C VAL A 20 -6.80 -12.24 -1.40
N CYS A 21 -6.49 -11.18 -2.16
CA CYS A 21 -7.33 -10.67 -3.25
C CYS A 21 -7.63 -11.76 -4.29
N ASN A 22 -6.60 -12.51 -4.71
CA ASN A 22 -6.73 -13.57 -5.70
C ASN A 22 -7.55 -14.76 -5.20
N ASP A 23 -7.31 -15.19 -3.96
CA ASP A 23 -7.94 -16.37 -3.38
C ASP A 23 -9.43 -16.11 -3.09
N ASN A 24 -9.77 -14.91 -2.65
CA ASN A 24 -11.14 -14.55 -2.27
C ASN A 24 -11.94 -13.86 -3.39
N SER A 25 -11.32 -13.60 -4.55
CA SER A 25 -11.91 -12.76 -5.62
C SER A 25 -12.42 -11.41 -5.09
N SER A 26 -11.71 -10.86 -4.10
CA SER A 26 -12.07 -9.60 -3.43
C SER A 26 -11.30 -8.42 -4.03
N ASP A 27 -11.73 -7.21 -3.70
CA ASP A 27 -10.98 -6.01 -4.05
C ASP A 27 -9.75 -5.85 -3.14
N LEU A 28 -8.65 -5.38 -3.70
CA LEU A 28 -7.43 -4.97 -3.01
C LEU A 28 -7.46 -3.45 -2.81
N SER A 29 -7.09 -2.98 -1.62
CA SER A 29 -6.83 -1.56 -1.33
C SER A 29 -5.75 -1.44 -0.27
N ILE A 30 -4.55 -0.99 -0.66
CA ILE A 30 -3.38 -0.93 0.21
C ILE A 30 -2.61 0.38 0.00
N GLU A 31 -2.20 1.03 1.10
CA GLU A 31 -1.28 2.16 1.06
C GLU A 31 0.16 1.63 1.24
N CYS A 32 1.05 1.92 0.29
CA CYS A 32 2.45 1.48 0.35
C CYS A 32 3.38 2.54 -0.24
N ARG A 33 4.69 2.37 0.00
CA ARG A 33 5.72 3.23 -0.60
C ARG A 33 6.16 2.69 -1.95
N MET A 34 6.21 3.56 -2.94
CA MET A 34 6.71 3.27 -4.29
C MET A 34 7.96 4.09 -4.57
N MET A 35 8.96 3.44 -5.16
CA MET A 35 10.20 4.03 -5.65
C MET A 35 10.01 4.46 -7.09
N ARG A 36 10.11 5.77 -7.32
CA ARG A 36 10.08 6.35 -8.66
C ARG A 36 11.44 6.15 -9.34
N PRO A 37 11.49 6.16 -10.69
CA PRO A 37 12.74 6.09 -11.44
C PRO A 37 13.74 7.21 -11.13
N ASP A 38 13.26 8.36 -10.63
CA ASP A 38 14.09 9.49 -10.19
C ASP A 38 14.70 9.31 -8.79
N GLY A 39 14.49 8.15 -8.16
CA GLY A 39 15.00 7.82 -6.82
C GLY A 39 14.14 8.32 -5.67
N LYS A 40 13.04 9.02 -5.94
CA LYS A 40 12.12 9.48 -4.88
C LYS A 40 11.21 8.36 -4.39
N ILE A 41 10.90 8.40 -3.10
CA ILE A 41 9.89 7.55 -2.48
C ILE A 41 8.60 8.35 -2.37
N ILE A 42 7.51 7.81 -2.90
CA ILE A 42 6.16 8.38 -2.77
C ILE A 42 5.24 7.41 -2.07
N TRP A 43 4.24 7.94 -1.38
CA TRP A 43 3.14 7.12 -0.86
C TRP A 43 2.10 6.94 -1.93
N VAL A 44 1.68 5.70 -2.15
CA VAL A 44 0.61 5.38 -3.11
C VAL A 44 -0.49 4.57 -2.45
N LEU A 45 -1.72 4.83 -2.86
CA LEU A 45 -2.85 3.93 -2.67
C LEU A 45 -2.94 3.04 -3.91
N ALA A 46 -2.63 1.76 -3.75
CA ALA A 46 -2.79 0.75 -4.77
C ALA A 46 -4.13 0.04 -4.56
N GLN A 47 -4.99 0.06 -5.57
CA GLN A 47 -6.26 -0.65 -5.57
C GLN A 47 -6.30 -1.63 -6.72
N ALA A 48 -6.94 -2.78 -6.57
CA ALA A 48 -7.14 -3.71 -7.67
C ALA A 48 -8.45 -4.48 -7.52
N ASN A 49 -9.21 -4.59 -8.60
CA ASN A 49 -10.45 -5.36 -8.63
C ASN A 49 -10.30 -6.57 -9.56
N CYS A 50 -10.88 -7.69 -9.17
CA CYS A 50 -10.93 -8.90 -9.99
C CYS A 50 -11.98 -8.71 -11.10
N VAL A 51 -11.55 -8.69 -12.36
CA VAL A 51 -12.48 -8.58 -13.50
C VAL A 51 -12.74 -9.98 -14.05
N ASN A 52 -13.94 -10.50 -13.79
CA ASN A 52 -14.39 -11.80 -14.30
C ASN A 52 -15.04 -11.62 -15.67
N GLY A 53 -14.23 -11.47 -16.72
CA GLY A 53 -14.72 -11.31 -18.10
C GLY A 53 -13.83 -12.05 -19.09
N GLY A 54 -14.02 -13.37 -19.24
CA GLY A 54 -13.32 -14.20 -20.24
C GLY A 54 -11.88 -14.59 -19.93
N GLY A 55 -11.29 -14.06 -18.86
CA GLY A 55 -9.98 -14.44 -18.31
C GLY A 55 -9.79 -13.83 -16.93
N ARG A 56 -9.10 -14.52 -16.01
CA ARG A 56 -8.76 -13.95 -14.69
C ARG A 56 -7.75 -12.82 -14.90
N GLY A 57 -8.17 -11.58 -14.64
CA GLY A 57 -7.32 -10.40 -14.73
C GLY A 57 -7.63 -9.41 -13.61
N HIS A 58 -6.63 -8.61 -13.24
CA HIS A 58 -6.79 -7.54 -12.26
C HIS A 58 -6.68 -6.20 -12.99
N VAL A 59 -7.65 -5.32 -12.77
CA VAL A 59 -7.52 -3.91 -13.12
C VAL A 59 -7.16 -3.18 -11.84
N GLY A 60 -5.94 -2.64 -11.81
CA GLY A 60 -5.43 -1.89 -10.68
C GLY A 60 -5.23 -0.41 -10.97
N THR A 61 -5.44 0.42 -9.96
CA THR A 61 -5.12 1.85 -9.97
C THR A 61 -4.03 2.12 -8.94
N VAL A 62 -3.17 3.09 -9.24
CA VAL A 62 -2.12 3.56 -8.33
C VAL A 62 -2.29 5.07 -8.20
N THR A 63 -2.68 5.53 -7.03
CA THR A 63 -2.92 6.95 -6.74
C THR A 63 -1.82 7.47 -5.84
N ASP A 64 -1.12 8.54 -6.24
CA ASP A 64 -0.16 9.23 -5.37
C ASP A 64 -0.92 9.92 -4.23
N ILE A 65 -0.62 9.54 -2.99
CA ILE A 65 -1.21 10.09 -1.76
C ILE A 65 -0.16 10.79 -0.89
N THR A 66 1.01 11.13 -1.45
CA THR A 66 2.12 11.75 -0.72
C THR A 66 1.68 13.04 -0.04
N SER A 67 0.99 13.93 -0.76
CA SER A 67 0.46 15.18 -0.19
C SER A 67 -0.51 14.94 0.98
N LYS A 68 -1.33 13.88 0.90
CA LYS A 68 -2.23 13.48 2.00
C LYS A 68 -1.46 13.03 3.24
N LYS A 69 -0.34 12.33 3.07
CA LYS A 69 0.53 11.88 4.17
C LYS A 69 1.37 13.01 4.76
N GLU A 70 1.82 13.95 3.93
CA GLU A 70 2.56 15.15 4.36
C GLU A 70 1.68 16.17 5.11
N LEU A 71 0.36 16.09 4.95
CA LEU A 71 -0.63 16.84 5.74
C LEU A 71 -0.98 16.16 7.08
N LEU A 72 -0.55 14.90 7.29
CA LEU A 72 -0.74 14.13 8.53
C LEU A 72 0.43 14.16 9.58
N PRO A 73 1.31 15.18 9.71
CA PRO A 73 2.34 15.19 10.75
C PRO A 73 1.80 15.15 12.19
N GLN A 74 0.51 15.45 12.41
CA GLN A 74 -0.03 15.69 13.76
C GLN A 74 -0.57 14.44 14.48
N LEU A 75 -0.79 13.30 13.80
CA LEU A 75 -1.48 12.15 14.41
C LEU A 75 -0.58 10.99 14.84
N MET A 76 0.69 10.95 14.42
CA MET A 76 1.59 9.83 14.78
C MET A 76 2.35 10.01 16.09
N GLU A 77 2.42 11.23 16.68
CA GLU A 77 3.02 11.41 18.01
C GLU A 77 2.21 10.76 19.14
N ILE A 78 0.88 10.59 18.99
CA ILE A 78 0.00 10.07 20.06
C ILE A 78 0.17 8.55 20.26
N ARG A 79 0.66 7.79 19.26
CA ARG A 79 0.86 6.33 19.40
C ARG A 79 2.16 5.95 20.12
N ALA A 80 3.15 6.85 20.21
CA ALA A 80 4.40 6.58 20.94
C ALA A 80 4.28 6.83 22.46
N ALA A 81 3.47 7.82 22.88
CA ALA A 81 3.39 8.23 24.29
C ALA A 81 2.64 7.25 25.21
N LYS A 82 1.81 6.34 24.68
CA LYS A 82 1.02 5.42 25.52
C LYS A 82 1.77 4.19 26.05
N LYS A 83 3.04 3.99 25.70
CA LYS A 83 3.89 2.93 26.28
C LYS A 83 4.69 3.36 27.54
N CYS A 84 4.71 4.65 27.88
CA CYS A 84 5.33 5.15 29.12
C CYS A 84 4.28 5.51 30.18
N ARG A 85 3.40 4.57 30.56
CA ARG A 85 2.61 4.68 31.80
C ARG A 85 2.11 3.30 32.26
N SER A 86 3.06 2.44 32.60
CA SER A 86 2.82 1.28 33.45
C SER A 86 4.13 0.92 34.15
N ALA A 87 4.40 1.62 35.25
CA ALA A 87 5.27 1.22 36.34
C ALA A 87 4.42 1.27 37.61
#